data_AF-Q8SS77-F1
#
_entry.id   AF-Q8SS77-F1
#
_cell.length_a   1.000
_cell.length_b   1.000
_cell.length_c   1.000
_cell.angle_alpha   90.00
_cell.angle_beta   90.00
_cell.angle_gamma   90.00
#
_symmetry.space_group_name_H-M   'P 1'
#
loop_
_entity.id
_entity.type
_entity.pdbx_description
1 polymer ?
#
loop_
_entity_poly.entity_id
_entity_poly.type
_entity_poly.pdbx_seq_one_letter_code
_entity_poly.pdbx_strand_id
1 'polypeptide(L)'
;MARTKQSARKTTGGKAPRKQLSAKSARKGVSPASSAGAKKSRYRPGSVALKEIRRYQKSTDFLIRRLPFQRACRSVVKECSNATDIRFQGPALASIQEALEVYLVGLFEDAMLCAYHAKRVTVFPKDISLVLKLRSRHVKSISD
;
A
#
# COMPACT_ATOMS: atom_id res chain seq x y z
N MET A 1 30.48 41.26 35.81
CA MET A 1 29.75 41.06 34.53
C MET A 1 30.75 40.68 33.44
N ALA A 2 30.71 39.45 32.93
CA ALA A 2 31.51 39.03 31.78
C ALA A 2 30.64 39.09 30.51
N ARG A 3 30.98 39.99 29.57
CA ARG A 3 30.24 40.20 28.31
C ARG A 3 30.78 39.22 27.25
N THR A 4 30.02 38.20 26.88
CA THR A 4 30.33 37.31 25.76
C THR A 4 30.00 38.01 24.43
N LYS A 5 31.03 38.29 23.61
CA LYS A 5 30.86 38.78 22.24
C LYS A 5 30.29 37.65 21.37
N GLN A 6 29.03 37.75 20.94
CA GLN A 6 28.52 36.95 19.82
C GLN A 6 29.23 37.38 18.53
N SER A 7 29.92 36.44 17.88
CA SER A 7 30.48 36.63 16.55
C SER A 7 29.39 36.45 15.48
N ALA A 8 29.32 37.39 14.54
CA ALA A 8 28.35 37.38 13.45
C ALA A 8 28.64 36.25 12.45
N ARG A 9 27.66 35.35 12.27
CA ARG A 9 27.72 34.28 11.25
C ARG A 9 27.42 34.88 9.87
N LYS A 10 28.43 34.90 8.99
CA LYS A 10 28.30 35.33 7.58
C LYS A 10 27.26 34.46 6.84
N THR A 11 26.42 35.12 6.06
CA THR A 11 25.18 34.62 5.44
C THR A 11 25.39 33.93 4.08
N THR A 12 26.61 33.58 3.69
CA THR A 12 26.92 32.95 2.39
C THR A 12 27.90 31.79 2.55
N GLY A 13 27.41 30.65 3.04
CA GLY A 13 28.21 29.42 3.21
C GLY A 13 27.71 28.30 2.31
N GLY A 14 28.22 28.22 1.08
CA GLY A 14 27.74 27.20 0.14
C GLY A 14 28.61 27.00 -1.10
N LYS A 15 29.90 26.67 -0.91
CA LYS A 15 30.81 25.86 -1.76
C LYS A 15 32.24 26.41 -1.70
N ALA A 16 33.13 25.68 -1.03
CA ALA A 16 34.57 25.84 -1.25
C ALA A 16 34.94 25.11 -2.56
N PRO A 17 35.60 25.75 -3.54
CA PRO A 17 36.09 25.07 -4.73
C PRO A 17 37.44 24.44 -4.39
N ARG A 18 37.57 23.11 -4.49
CA ARG A 18 38.90 22.47 -4.48
C ARG A 18 39.14 21.73 -5.79
N LYS A 19 40.21 22.15 -6.43
CA LYS A 19 40.85 21.60 -7.63
C LYS A 19 41.09 20.08 -7.49
N GLN A 20 40.88 19.39 -8.62
CA GLN A 20 41.44 18.11 -9.07
C GLN A 20 41.44 16.94 -8.07
N LEU A 21 40.63 15.91 -8.37
CA LEU A 21 40.94 14.46 -8.34
C LEU A 21 39.61 13.68 -8.37
N SER A 22 39.34 13.00 -9.49
CA SER A 22 38.24 12.04 -9.74
C SER A 22 36.82 12.51 -9.44
N ALA A 23 36.05 12.82 -10.49
CA ALA A 23 34.60 12.98 -10.43
C ALA A 23 33.91 11.60 -10.24
N LYS A 24 34.09 10.98 -9.08
CA LYS A 24 33.24 9.90 -8.62
C LYS A 24 32.07 10.55 -7.89
N SER A 25 30.88 10.42 -8.45
CA SER A 25 29.62 11.01 -7.98
C SER A 25 29.44 10.79 -6.47
N ALA A 26 29.91 11.74 -5.65
CA ALA A 26 29.70 11.77 -4.22
C ALA A 26 28.27 12.30 -3.96
N ARG A 27 27.28 11.51 -4.40
CA ARG A 27 25.91 11.65 -3.88
C ARG A 27 25.97 11.31 -2.41
N LYS A 28 25.86 12.36 -1.58
CA LYS A 28 25.42 12.39 -0.18
C LYS A 28 24.84 11.04 0.28
N GLY A 29 25.69 10.14 0.78
CA GLY A 29 25.27 8.75 1.04
C GLY A 29 26.33 7.77 1.52
N VAL A 30 27.63 8.09 1.39
CA VAL A 30 28.69 7.19 1.86
C VAL A 30 29.69 7.99 2.67
N SER A 31 29.45 8.09 3.98
CA SER A 31 30.53 8.29 4.93
C SER A 31 30.97 6.91 5.41
N PRO A 32 32.13 6.38 5.00
CA PRO A 32 32.68 5.17 5.58
C PRO A 32 33.46 5.53 6.86
N ALA A 33 33.36 4.66 7.86
CA ALA A 33 34.12 4.64 9.11
C ALA A 33 33.69 5.62 10.22
N SER A 34 33.57 5.05 11.43
CA SER A 34 33.32 5.64 12.76
C SER A 34 31.86 6.02 13.13
N SER A 35 31.27 5.15 13.96
CA SER A 35 30.25 5.41 14.99
C SER A 35 29.02 6.26 14.62
N ALA A 36 27.84 5.62 14.64
CA ALA A 36 26.53 6.27 14.61
C ALA A 36 26.22 7.03 13.31
N GLY A 37 26.13 6.30 12.19
CA GLY A 37 25.51 6.81 10.96
C GLY A 37 24.15 7.45 11.29
N ALA A 38 23.91 8.66 10.77
CA ALA A 38 22.70 9.44 11.01
C ALA A 38 21.46 8.52 10.95
N LYS A 39 20.74 8.40 12.08
CA LYS A 39 19.57 7.53 12.18
C LYS A 39 18.63 7.83 11.01
N LYS A 40 18.45 6.86 10.10
CA LYS A 40 17.50 6.99 8.99
C LYS A 40 16.14 7.38 9.60
N SER A 41 15.61 8.53 9.19
CA SER A 41 14.31 8.99 9.67
C SER A 41 13.25 7.96 9.30
N ARG A 42 12.53 7.45 10.31
CA ARG A 42 11.44 6.49 10.13
C ARG A 42 10.11 7.23 10.21
N TYR A 43 9.20 6.95 9.28
CA TYR A 43 7.84 7.43 9.37
C TYR A 43 7.16 6.92 10.65
N ARG A 44 6.28 7.75 11.24
CA ARG A 44 5.46 7.31 12.37
C ARG A 44 4.50 6.20 11.89
N PRO A 45 4.16 5.22 12.75
CA PRO A 45 3.17 4.21 12.40
C PRO A 45 1.86 4.91 11.96
N GLY A 46 1.24 4.41 10.90
CA GLY A 46 0.05 5.02 10.28
C GLY A 46 0.34 6.10 9.24
N SER A 47 1.49 6.79 9.26
CA SER A 47 1.78 7.84 8.26
C SER A 47 1.90 7.30 6.83
N VAL A 48 2.55 6.14 6.68
CA VAL A 48 2.68 5.48 5.37
C VAL A 48 1.33 4.89 4.93
N ALA A 49 0.58 4.27 5.85
CA ALA A 49 -0.75 3.73 5.57
C ALA A 49 -1.71 4.80 5.05
N LEU A 50 -1.76 5.99 5.68
CA LEU A 50 -2.60 7.10 5.19
C LEU A 50 -2.16 7.62 3.82
N LYS A 51 -0.85 7.58 3.52
CA LYS A 51 -0.32 7.95 2.21
C LYS A 51 -0.74 6.92 1.14
N GLU A 52 -0.70 5.64 1.47
CA GLU A 52 -1.14 4.54 0.60
C GLU A 52 -2.64 4.59 0.33
N ILE A 53 -3.47 4.77 1.37
CA ILE A 53 -4.93 4.92 1.23
C ILE A 53 -5.26 6.05 0.24
N ARG A 54 -4.68 7.24 0.44
CA ARG A 54 -4.90 8.38 -0.46
C ARG A 54 -4.39 8.15 -1.88
N ARG A 55 -3.34 7.34 -2.05
CA ARG A 55 -2.82 6.98 -3.37
C ARG A 55 -3.81 6.05 -4.07
N TYR A 56 -4.21 4.96 -3.41
CA TYR A 56 -5.07 3.93 -4.00
C TYR A 56 -6.50 4.42 -4.23
N GLN A 57 -7.02 5.33 -3.41
CA GLN A 57 -8.32 5.97 -3.65
C GLN A 57 -8.33 6.93 -4.85
N LYS A 58 -7.17 7.43 -5.28
CA LYS A 58 -7.06 8.33 -6.45
C LYS A 58 -6.81 7.57 -7.75
N SER A 59 -6.23 6.38 -7.68
CA SER A 59 -5.94 5.53 -8.82
C SER A 59 -7.07 4.54 -9.07
N THR A 60 -7.17 4.06 -10.30
CA THR A 60 -8.09 2.97 -10.69
C THR A 60 -7.32 1.75 -11.21
N ASP A 61 -6.03 1.66 -10.88
CA ASP A 61 -5.16 0.56 -11.29
C ASP A 61 -5.51 -0.73 -10.53
N PHE A 62 -5.43 -1.88 -11.22
CA PHE A 62 -5.54 -3.18 -10.57
C PHE A 62 -4.46 -3.39 -9.51
N LEU A 63 -4.86 -3.80 -8.31
CA LEU A 63 -3.97 -4.06 -7.19
C LEU A 63 -3.47 -5.50 -7.17
N ILE A 64 -4.25 -6.44 -7.70
CA ILE A 64 -3.86 -7.85 -7.82
C ILE A 64 -3.04 -8.03 -9.10
N ARG A 65 -1.89 -8.73 -8.99
CA ARG A 65 -1.07 -9.03 -10.17
C ARG A 65 -1.85 -9.94 -11.13
N ARG A 66 -1.90 -9.53 -12.41
CA ARG A 66 -2.65 -10.23 -13.47
C ARG A 66 -2.30 -11.72 -13.60
N LEU A 67 -1.00 -12.08 -13.64
CA LEU A 67 -0.59 -13.48 -13.88
C LEU A 67 -1.00 -14.44 -12.75
N PRO A 68 -0.73 -14.17 -11.45
CA PRO A 68 -1.26 -14.98 -10.37
C PRO A 68 -2.78 -15.09 -10.37
N PHE A 69 -3.50 -13.99 -10.64
CA PHE A 69 -4.95 -13.97 -10.71
C PHE A 69 -5.49 -14.91 -11.79
N GLN A 70 -4.94 -14.82 -13.00
CA GLN A 70 -5.32 -15.68 -14.12
C GLN A 70 -5.05 -17.17 -13.83
N ARG A 71 -3.94 -17.49 -13.15
CA ARG A 71 -3.65 -18.87 -12.72
C ARG A 71 -4.69 -19.37 -11.72
N ALA A 72 -5.08 -18.54 -10.75
CA ALA A 72 -6.11 -18.88 -9.77
C ALA A 72 -7.48 -19.10 -10.44
N CYS A 73 -7.90 -18.23 -11.36
CA CYS A 73 -9.16 -18.41 -12.11
C CYS A 73 -9.18 -19.73 -12.89
N ARG A 74 -8.07 -20.10 -13.55
CA ARG A 74 -7.95 -21.37 -14.26
C ARG A 74 -7.95 -22.57 -13.31
N SER A 75 -7.36 -22.46 -12.13
CA SER A 75 -7.42 -23.51 -11.10
C SER A 75 -8.86 -23.76 -10.65
N VAL A 76 -9.59 -22.70 -10.28
CA VAL A 76 -10.98 -22.79 -9.83
C VAL A 76 -11.87 -23.39 -10.91
N VAL A 77 -11.73 -22.97 -12.17
CA VAL A 77 -12.53 -23.54 -13.26
C VAL A 77 -12.21 -25.01 -13.49
N LYS A 78 -10.94 -25.42 -13.37
CA LYS A 78 -10.55 -26.83 -13.45
C LYS A 78 -11.14 -27.68 -12.30
N GLU A 79 -11.34 -27.09 -11.13
CA GLU A 79 -11.97 -27.76 -9.97
C GLU A 79 -13.49 -27.85 -10.11
N CYS A 80 -14.15 -26.79 -10.61
CA CYS A 80 -15.61 -26.76 -10.74
C CYS A 80 -16.12 -27.53 -11.97
N SER A 81 -15.34 -27.52 -13.05
CA SER A 81 -15.69 -28.17 -14.31
C SER A 81 -14.71 -29.30 -14.55
N ASN A 82 -15.17 -30.55 -14.47
CA ASN A 82 -14.40 -31.74 -14.87
C ASN A 82 -13.96 -31.71 -16.37
N ALA A 83 -14.33 -30.67 -17.11
CA ALA A 83 -13.89 -30.41 -18.47
C ALA A 83 -12.53 -29.71 -18.48
N THR A 84 -11.51 -30.40 -19.00
CA THR A 84 -10.11 -29.95 -19.00
C THR A 84 -9.82 -28.74 -19.91
N ASP A 85 -10.76 -28.35 -20.78
CA ASP A 85 -10.46 -27.59 -22.00
C ASP A 85 -11.09 -26.19 -22.05
N ILE A 86 -11.48 -25.61 -20.91
CA ILE A 86 -12.07 -24.26 -20.88
C ILE A 86 -10.99 -23.21 -21.20
N ARG A 87 -11.19 -22.52 -22.33
CA ARG A 87 -10.38 -21.38 -22.76
C ARG A 87 -11.03 -20.08 -22.30
N PHE A 88 -10.20 -19.14 -21.88
CA PHE A 88 -10.65 -17.80 -21.48
C PHE A 88 -10.29 -16.79 -22.56
N GLN A 89 -11.22 -15.89 -22.87
CA GLN A 89 -10.91 -14.67 -23.61
C GLN A 89 -10.09 -13.72 -22.71
N GLY A 90 -9.17 -12.96 -23.32
CA GLY A 90 -8.42 -11.90 -22.64
C GLY A 90 -9.30 -10.90 -21.86
N PRO A 91 -10.32 -10.28 -22.48
CA PRO A 91 -11.22 -9.37 -21.78
C PRO A 91 -12.05 -10.04 -20.68
N ALA A 92 -12.42 -11.32 -20.83
CA ALA A 92 -13.18 -12.04 -19.81
C ALA A 92 -12.41 -12.19 -18.50
N LEU A 93 -11.10 -12.46 -18.55
CA LEU A 93 -10.28 -12.51 -17.33
C LEU A 93 -10.11 -11.13 -16.69
N ALA A 94 -10.07 -10.06 -17.50
CA ALA A 94 -9.98 -8.69 -17.00
C ALA A 94 -11.27 -8.25 -16.29
N SER A 95 -12.44 -8.58 -16.85
CA SER A 95 -13.73 -8.25 -16.24
C SER A 95 -13.97 -9.00 -14.92
N ILE A 96 -13.56 -10.27 -14.84
CA ILE A 96 -13.61 -11.03 -13.57
C ILE A 96 -12.68 -10.37 -12.53
N GLN A 97 -11.50 -9.90 -12.95
CA GLN A 97 -10.58 -9.22 -12.04
C GLN A 97 -11.17 -7.91 -11.51
N GLU A 98 -11.78 -7.12 -12.39
CA GLU A 98 -12.44 -5.86 -12.03
C GLU A 98 -13.58 -6.09 -11.05
N ALA A 99 -14.50 -7.01 -11.36
CA ALA A 99 -15.61 -7.34 -10.47
C ALA A 99 -15.14 -7.83 -9.09
N LEU A 100 -14.09 -8.66 -9.05
CA LEU A 100 -13.54 -9.18 -7.81
C LEU A 100 -12.86 -8.10 -6.97
N GLU A 101 -12.04 -7.25 -7.57
CA GLU A 101 -11.37 -6.17 -6.82
C GLU A 101 -12.39 -5.16 -6.28
N VAL A 102 -13.41 -4.80 -7.06
CA VAL A 102 -14.53 -3.95 -6.60
C VAL A 102 -15.25 -4.61 -5.42
N TYR A 103 -15.57 -5.90 -5.50
CA TYR A 103 -16.21 -6.63 -4.41
C TYR A 103 -15.37 -6.63 -3.13
N LEU A 104 -14.06 -6.88 -3.24
CA LEU A 104 -13.13 -6.89 -2.11
C LEU A 104 -12.98 -5.51 -1.48
N VAL A 105 -12.85 -4.44 -2.28
CA VAL A 105 -12.79 -3.07 -1.76
C VAL A 105 -14.04 -2.74 -0.96
N GLY A 106 -15.24 -3.00 -1.52
CA GLY A 106 -16.49 -2.79 -0.79
C GLY A 106 -16.62 -3.65 0.46
N LEU A 107 -16.12 -4.90 0.45
CA LEU A 107 -16.09 -5.76 1.64
C LEU A 107 -15.19 -5.16 2.74
N PHE A 108 -14.05 -4.58 2.39
CA PHE A 108 -13.15 -3.93 3.34
C PHE A 108 -13.70 -2.61 3.87
N GLU A 109 -14.44 -1.85 3.07
CA GLU A 109 -15.14 -0.63 3.53
C GLU A 109 -16.16 -0.96 4.62
N ASP A 110 -17.03 -1.94 4.37
CA ASP A 110 -18.01 -2.42 5.36
C ASP A 110 -17.33 -3.01 6.61
N ALA A 111 -16.25 -3.77 6.42
CA ALA A 111 -15.50 -4.36 7.54
C ALA A 111 -14.80 -3.28 8.37
N MET A 112 -14.37 -2.19 7.74
CA MET A 112 -13.81 -1.03 8.43
C MET A 112 -14.89 -0.31 9.27
N LEU A 113 -16.12 -0.17 8.76
CA LEU A 113 -17.23 0.38 9.54
C LEU A 113 -17.55 -0.49 10.77
N CYS A 114 -17.51 -1.82 10.62
CA CYS A 114 -17.66 -2.75 11.74
C CYS A 114 -16.52 -2.62 12.77
N ALA A 115 -15.29 -2.41 12.32
CA ALA A 115 -14.15 -2.16 13.22
C ALA A 115 -14.32 -0.84 13.99
N TYR A 116 -14.74 0.24 13.32
CA TYR A 116 -15.03 1.54 13.94
C TYR A 116 -16.16 1.46 14.95
N HIS A 117 -17.23 0.73 14.62
CA HIS A 117 -18.33 0.48 15.56
C HIS A 117 -17.85 -0.19 16.85
N ALA A 118 -16.87 -1.09 16.74
CA ALA A 118 -16.22 -1.74 17.89
C ALA A 118 -15.05 -0.94 18.50
N LYS A 119 -14.93 0.37 18.22
CA LYS A 119 -13.87 1.28 18.72
C LYS A 119 -12.44 0.82 18.39
N ARG A 120 -12.24 0.16 17.24
CA ARG A 120 -10.93 -0.28 16.74
C ARG A 120 -10.63 0.38 15.40
N VAL A 121 -9.33 0.50 15.08
CA VAL A 121 -8.84 0.95 13.76
C VAL A 121 -8.26 -0.18 12.92
N THR A 122 -8.13 -1.37 13.51
CA THR A 122 -7.63 -2.58 12.85
C THR A 122 -8.80 -3.50 12.54
N VAL A 123 -8.93 -3.88 11.27
CA VAL A 123 -9.89 -4.87 10.79
C VAL A 123 -9.41 -6.27 11.19
N PHE A 124 -10.29 -7.05 11.79
CA PHE A 124 -10.07 -8.45 12.15
C PHE A 124 -10.97 -9.37 11.33
N PRO A 125 -10.66 -10.68 11.21
CA PRO A 125 -11.50 -11.64 10.50
C PRO A 125 -12.96 -11.70 10.98
N LYS A 126 -13.21 -11.40 12.26
CA LYS A 126 -14.57 -11.29 12.83
C LYS A 126 -15.40 -10.17 12.21
N ASP A 127 -14.76 -9.08 11.81
CA ASP A 127 -15.42 -7.93 11.18
C ASP A 127 -15.88 -8.32 9.77
N ILE A 128 -15.01 -9.00 9.02
CA ILE A 128 -15.33 -9.56 7.69
C ILE A 128 -16.44 -10.62 7.80
N SER A 129 -16.34 -11.54 8.77
CA SER A 129 -17.37 -12.56 8.99
C SER A 129 -18.73 -11.95 9.33
N LEU A 130 -18.75 -10.88 10.12
CA LEU A 130 -19.99 -10.14 10.43
C LEU A 130 -20.59 -9.52 9.17
N VAL A 131 -19.78 -8.83 8.35
CA VAL A 131 -20.23 -8.24 7.09
C VAL A 131 -20.80 -9.31 6.15
N LEU A 132 -20.12 -10.44 5.99
CA LEU A 132 -20.61 -11.54 5.15
C LEU A 132 -21.94 -12.07 5.66
N LYS A 133 -22.10 -12.27 6.98
CA LYS A 133 -23.37 -12.69 7.59
C LYS A 133 -24.50 -11.69 7.34
N LEU A 134 -24.21 -10.40 7.44
CA LEU A 134 -25.18 -9.33 7.17
C LEU A 134 -25.55 -9.30 5.68
N ARG A 135 -24.57 -9.34 4.78
CA ARG A 135 -24.81 -9.35 3.31
C ARG A 135 -25.61 -10.58 2.86
N SER A 136 -25.29 -11.78 3.36
CA SER A 136 -26.03 -13.00 3.02
C SER A 136 -27.51 -12.98 3.43
N ARG A 137 -27.86 -12.27 4.51
CA ARG A 137 -29.26 -12.09 4.92
C ARG A 137 -30.05 -11.22 3.94
N HIS A 138 -29.41 -10.19 3.39
CA HIS A 138 -30.04 -9.30 2.40
C HIS A 138 -30.26 -9.99 1.04
N VAL A 139 -29.36 -10.90 0.63
CA VAL A 139 -29.56 -11.67 -0.62
C VAL A 139 -30.76 -12.62 -0.50
N LYS A 140 -30.95 -13.24 0.67
CA LYS A 140 -32.12 -14.09 0.92
C LYS A 140 -33.42 -13.29 0.94
N SER A 141 -33.45 -12.11 1.56
CA SER A 141 -34.67 -11.30 1.64
C SER A 141 -35.10 -10.62 0.33
N ILE A 142 -34.25 -10.61 -0.70
CA ILE A 142 -34.59 -10.09 -2.04
C ILE A 142 -35.08 -11.21 -2.97
N SER A 143 -34.85 -12.47 -2.59
CA SER A 143 -35.19 -13.65 -3.40
C SER A 143 -36.48 -14.36 -2.97
N ASP A 144 -37.15 -13.86 -1.93
CA ASP A 144 -38.51 -14.25 -1.48
C ASP A 144 -39.49 -13.12 -1.82
#